data_AF-J9F569-F1
#
_entry.id   AF-J9F569-F1
#
_cell.length_a   1.000
_cell.length_b   1.000
_cell.length_c   1.000
_cell.angle_alpha   90.00
_cell.angle_beta   90.00
_cell.angle_gamma   90.00
#
_symmetry.space_group_name_H-M   'P 1'
#
loop_
_entity.id
_entity.type
_entity.pdbx_description
1 polymer ?
#
loop_
_entity_poly.entity_id
_entity_poly.type
_entity_poly.pdbx_seq_one_letter_code
_entity_poly.pdbx_strand_id
1 'polypeptide(L)'
;MAPLRCSAAFRQSIRQFQQSIQERANTAANVIRQEAEVNIRRIRHAPRWIQFLSKVYHEYGLKHILLIIVLIIYQFIGAAIFYFCEASHDKLLETFWKENVRRNRTRLIDVIVSSMLNNTEYLFFFTSNQTRQIKRRLDQELTLYEKGLGIKYTDQKIRWDFWNAMLYAQ
;
A
#
# COMPACT_ATOMS: atom_id res chain seq x y z
N MET A 1 68.68 -57.46 -45.01
CA MET A 1 68.57 -56.82 -43.68
C MET A 1 67.15 -56.30 -43.51
N ALA A 2 66.49 -56.64 -42.39
CA ALA A 2 65.15 -56.20 -41.99
C ALA A 2 65.04 -54.65 -41.96
N PRO A 3 63.85 -54.00 -42.10
CA PRO A 3 62.74 -54.12 -41.13
C PRO A 3 61.32 -53.70 -41.62
N LEU A 4 60.25 -54.50 -41.48
CA LEU A 4 58.86 -53.96 -41.64
C LEU A 4 57.78 -54.61 -40.75
N ARG A 5 58.14 -55.18 -39.60
CA ARG A 5 57.16 -55.83 -38.70
C ARG A 5 56.59 -54.91 -37.59
N CYS A 6 57.20 -53.74 -37.36
CA CYS A 6 56.85 -52.84 -36.26
C CYS A 6 55.63 -51.92 -36.56
N SER A 7 55.33 -51.63 -37.83
CA SER A 7 54.29 -50.66 -38.22
C SER A 7 52.84 -51.16 -38.05
N ALA A 8 52.62 -52.46 -38.20
CA ALA A 8 51.28 -53.05 -38.10
C ALA A 8 50.81 -53.19 -36.65
N ALA A 9 51.69 -53.65 -35.75
CA ALA A 9 51.41 -53.79 -34.32
C ALA A 9 51.11 -52.43 -33.66
N PHE A 10 51.87 -51.39 -34.04
CA PHE A 10 51.65 -50.03 -33.55
C PHE A 10 50.30 -49.44 -34.00
N ARG A 11 49.90 -49.66 -35.26
CA ARG A 11 48.58 -49.24 -35.75
C ARG A 11 47.43 -49.97 -35.05
N GLN A 12 47.62 -51.24 -34.70
CA GLN A 12 46.61 -52.02 -33.99
C GLN A 12 46.48 -51.58 -32.52
N SER A 13 47.59 -51.24 -31.85
CA SER A 13 47.53 -50.72 -30.47
C SER A 13 46.88 -49.32 -30.39
N ILE A 14 47.12 -48.45 -31.38
CA ILE A 14 46.44 -47.13 -31.46
C ILE A 14 44.93 -47.29 -31.62
N ARG A 15 44.47 -48.22 -32.47
CA ARG A 15 43.03 -48.47 -32.65
C ARG A 15 42.39 -49.01 -31.37
N GLN A 16 43.04 -49.93 -30.67
CA GLN A 16 42.57 -50.43 -29.38
C GLN A 16 42.54 -49.33 -28.31
N PHE A 17 43.55 -48.46 -28.29
CA PHE A 17 43.59 -47.31 -27.39
C PHE A 17 42.44 -46.33 -27.68
N GLN A 18 42.20 -46.00 -28.95
CA GLN A 18 41.07 -45.15 -29.36
C GLN A 18 39.71 -45.77 -28.98
N GLN A 19 39.53 -47.08 -29.18
CA GLN A 19 38.31 -47.78 -28.77
C GLN A 19 38.13 -47.74 -27.25
N SER A 20 39.19 -47.97 -26.46
CA SER A 20 39.12 -47.91 -25.00
C SER A 20 38.82 -46.49 -24.48
N ILE A 21 39.31 -45.44 -25.15
CA ILE A 21 38.97 -44.05 -24.82
C ILE A 21 37.50 -43.78 -25.12
N GLN A 22 37.02 -44.25 -26.27
CA GLN A 22 35.64 -44.05 -26.68
C GLN A 22 34.65 -44.77 -25.75
N GLU A 23 34.97 -45.99 -25.32
CA GLU A 23 34.21 -46.74 -24.32
C GLU A 23 34.20 -46.03 -22.96
N ARG A 24 35.35 -45.52 -22.51
CA ARG A 24 35.45 -44.75 -21.26
C ARG A 24 34.67 -43.44 -21.33
N ALA A 25 34.71 -42.74 -22.45
CA ALA A 25 33.96 -41.52 -22.67
C ALA A 25 32.45 -41.78 -22.67
N ASN A 26 31.99 -42.87 -23.32
CA ASN A 26 30.59 -43.28 -23.28
C ASN A 26 30.14 -43.69 -21.87
N THR A 27 30.99 -44.37 -21.13
CA THR A 27 30.71 -44.77 -19.75
C THR A 27 30.61 -43.55 -18.83
N ALA A 28 31.56 -42.61 -18.93
CA ALA A 28 31.52 -41.35 -18.18
C ALA A 28 30.30 -40.50 -18.54
N ALA A 29 29.94 -40.42 -19.83
CA ALA A 29 28.74 -39.71 -20.28
C ALA A 29 27.45 -40.34 -19.73
N ASN A 30 27.38 -41.66 -19.63
CA ASN A 30 26.22 -42.37 -19.06
C ASN A 30 26.12 -42.15 -17.55
N VAL A 31 27.25 -42.14 -16.82
CA VAL A 31 27.28 -41.82 -15.39
C VAL A 31 26.83 -40.38 -15.14
N ILE A 32 27.34 -39.41 -15.90
CA ILE A 32 26.92 -38.00 -15.78
C ILE A 32 25.44 -37.84 -16.10
N ARG A 33 24.92 -38.55 -17.12
CA ARG A 33 23.48 -38.57 -17.42
C ARG A 33 22.65 -39.14 -16.27
N GLN A 34 23.09 -40.26 -15.67
CA GLN A 34 22.39 -40.84 -14.53
C GLN A 34 22.42 -39.94 -13.30
N GLU A 35 23.57 -39.31 -13.00
CA GLU A 35 23.68 -38.34 -11.91
C GLU A 35 22.80 -37.11 -12.15
N ALA A 36 22.77 -36.58 -13.38
CA ALA A 36 21.90 -35.48 -13.76
C ALA A 36 20.42 -35.85 -13.62
N GLU A 37 20.02 -37.05 -14.04
CA GLU A 37 18.64 -37.53 -13.90
C GLU A 37 18.23 -37.68 -12.43
N VAL A 38 19.10 -38.23 -11.58
CA VAL A 38 18.83 -38.36 -10.13
C VAL A 38 18.73 -36.99 -9.47
N ASN A 39 19.59 -36.05 -9.84
CA ASN A 39 19.59 -34.70 -9.28
C ASN A 39 18.35 -33.90 -9.74
N ILE A 40 17.94 -34.03 -11.00
CA ILE A 40 16.70 -33.45 -11.52
C ILE A 40 15.48 -34.04 -10.79
N ARG A 41 15.44 -35.36 -10.52
CA ARG A 41 14.37 -35.97 -9.71
C ARG A 41 14.32 -35.42 -8.30
N ARG A 42 15.47 -35.11 -7.69
CA ARG A 42 15.56 -34.52 -6.35
C ARG A 42 15.05 -33.08 -6.30
N ILE A 43 15.32 -32.29 -7.34
CA ILE A 43 14.86 -30.90 -7.49
C ILE A 43 13.38 -30.83 -7.92
N ARG A 44 12.83 -31.91 -8.50
CA ARG A 44 11.42 -32.02 -8.91
C ARG A 44 10.44 -32.17 -7.74
N HIS A 45 10.88 -32.15 -6.49
CA HIS A 45 9.96 -31.95 -5.37
C HIS A 45 9.54 -30.48 -5.33
N ALA A 46 8.54 -30.15 -6.14
CA ALA A 46 7.81 -28.90 -6.01
C ALA A 46 7.34 -28.75 -4.54
N PRO A 47 7.57 -27.58 -3.90
CA PRO A 47 7.12 -27.32 -2.54
C PRO A 47 5.66 -27.72 -2.38
N ARG A 48 5.29 -28.31 -1.23
CA ARG A 48 3.91 -28.78 -0.97
C ARG A 48 2.86 -27.71 -1.26
N TRP A 49 3.19 -26.44 -1.03
CA TRP A 49 2.34 -25.28 -1.33
C TRP A 49 2.10 -25.11 -2.83
N ILE A 50 3.10 -25.31 -3.68
CA ILE A 50 2.96 -25.22 -5.15
C ILE A 50 2.16 -26.39 -5.70
N GLN A 51 2.33 -27.60 -5.14
CA GLN A 51 1.52 -28.75 -5.51
C GLN A 51 0.06 -28.56 -5.10
N PHE A 52 -0.18 -28.04 -3.90
CA PHE A 52 -1.53 -27.69 -3.43
C PHE A 52 -2.15 -26.61 -4.33
N LEU A 53 -1.41 -25.54 -4.63
CA LEU A 53 -1.87 -24.46 -5.50
C LEU A 53 -2.19 -24.95 -6.92
N SER A 54 -1.36 -25.83 -7.48
CA SER A 54 -1.56 -26.43 -8.80
C SER A 54 -2.76 -27.39 -8.83
N LYS A 55 -2.94 -28.17 -7.76
CA LYS A 55 -4.07 -29.11 -7.63
C LYS A 55 -5.40 -28.34 -7.54
N VAL A 56 -5.45 -27.31 -6.69
CA VAL A 56 -6.60 -26.41 -6.60
C VAL A 56 -6.81 -25.62 -7.92
N TYR A 57 -5.73 -25.23 -8.61
CA TYR A 57 -5.79 -24.51 -9.90
C TYR A 57 -6.44 -25.32 -11.03
N HIS A 58 -6.09 -26.60 -11.17
CA HIS A 58 -6.56 -27.45 -12.25
C HIS A 58 -7.93 -28.07 -11.98
N GLU A 59 -8.23 -28.37 -10.71
CA GLU A 59 -9.44 -29.10 -10.31
C GLU A 59 -10.68 -28.19 -10.18
N TYR A 60 -10.49 -26.86 -10.00
CA TYR A 60 -11.59 -25.89 -9.77
C TYR A 60 -11.76 -24.80 -10.84
N GLY A 61 -11.06 -24.84 -11.98
CA GLY A 61 -11.23 -23.81 -13.03
C GLY A 61 -10.80 -22.40 -12.60
N LEU A 62 -9.72 -22.32 -11.82
CA LEU A 62 -9.30 -21.16 -11.03
C LEU A 62 -8.71 -19.99 -11.85
N LYS A 63 -8.66 -20.08 -13.18
CA LYS A 63 -8.26 -18.95 -14.04
C LYS A 63 -9.10 -17.70 -13.74
N HIS A 64 -10.40 -17.89 -13.52
CA HIS A 64 -11.31 -16.80 -13.19
C HIS A 64 -11.18 -16.35 -11.73
N ILE A 65 -11.01 -17.28 -10.79
CA ILE A 65 -10.88 -16.96 -9.36
C ILE A 65 -9.58 -16.19 -9.08
N LEU A 66 -8.46 -16.53 -9.74
CA LEU A 66 -7.21 -15.79 -9.62
C LEU A 66 -7.37 -14.34 -10.11
N LEU A 67 -8.04 -14.16 -11.26
CA LEU A 67 -8.34 -12.83 -11.81
C LEU A 67 -9.23 -12.03 -10.85
N ILE A 68 -10.25 -12.67 -10.26
CA ILE A 68 -11.14 -12.06 -9.27
C ILE A 68 -10.37 -11.63 -8.02
N ILE A 69 -9.44 -12.45 -7.52
CA ILE A 69 -8.61 -12.10 -6.35
C ILE A 69 -7.72 -10.88 -6.67
N VAL A 70 -7.11 -10.84 -7.85
CA VAL A 70 -6.30 -9.69 -8.28
C VAL A 70 -7.16 -8.43 -8.41
N LEU A 71 -8.37 -8.54 -8.96
CA LEU A 71 -9.34 -7.44 -9.04
C LEU A 71 -9.76 -6.93 -7.65
N ILE A 72 -10.00 -7.85 -6.70
CA ILE A 72 -10.30 -7.50 -5.31
C ILE A 72 -9.12 -6.72 -4.72
N ILE A 73 -7.89 -7.23 -4.81
CA ILE A 73 -6.71 -6.54 -4.29
C ILE A 73 -6.55 -5.15 -4.92
N TYR A 74 -6.77 -5.02 -6.22
CA TYR A 74 -6.73 -3.74 -6.91
C TYR A 74 -7.76 -2.74 -6.34
N GLN A 75 -8.99 -3.19 -6.07
CA GLN A 75 -10.02 -2.37 -5.43
C GLN A 75 -9.62 -1.92 -4.03
N PHE A 76 -9.03 -2.82 -3.24
CA PHE A 76 -8.53 -2.51 -1.89
C PHE A 76 -7.41 -1.45 -1.93
N ILE A 77 -6.50 -1.54 -2.91
CA ILE A 77 -5.43 -0.56 -3.10
C ILE A 77 -6.01 0.80 -3.51
N GLY A 78 -6.96 0.82 -4.46
CA GLY A 78 -7.65 2.05 -4.86
C GLY A 78 -8.35 2.71 -3.68
N ALA A 79 -9.12 1.95 -2.90
CA ALA A 79 -9.79 2.43 -1.69
C ALA A 79 -8.80 2.98 -0.65
N ALA A 80 -7.65 2.32 -0.46
CA ALA A 80 -6.63 2.77 0.47
C ALA A 80 -6.00 4.11 0.05
N ILE A 81 -5.72 4.29 -1.24
CA ILE A 81 -5.19 5.56 -1.78
C ILE A 81 -6.21 6.68 -1.60
N PHE A 82 -7.47 6.45 -2.00
CA PHE A 82 -8.52 7.45 -1.84
C PHE A 82 -8.77 7.81 -0.38
N TYR A 83 -8.85 6.81 0.51
CA TYR A 83 -8.99 7.04 1.94
C TYR A 83 -7.83 7.89 2.48
N PHE A 84 -6.59 7.57 2.13
CA PHE A 84 -5.44 8.31 2.64
C PHE A 84 -5.40 9.77 2.15
N CYS A 85 -5.67 9.99 0.86
CA CYS A 85 -5.66 11.33 0.27
C CYS A 85 -6.84 12.18 0.76
N GLU A 86 -8.07 11.69 0.61
CA GLU A 86 -9.28 12.47 0.91
C GLU A 86 -9.50 12.62 2.42
N ALA A 87 -9.27 11.59 3.23
CA ALA A 87 -9.44 11.72 4.69
C ALA A 87 -8.41 12.69 5.31
N SER A 88 -7.21 12.78 4.74
CA SER A 88 -6.20 13.74 5.19
C SER A 88 -6.57 15.17 4.78
N HIS A 89 -7.05 15.34 3.55
CA HIS A 89 -7.50 16.63 3.04
C HIS A 89 -8.71 17.16 3.83
N ASP A 90 -9.71 16.32 4.09
CA ASP A 90 -10.91 16.71 4.83
C ASP A 90 -10.61 17.15 6.26
N LYS A 91 -9.69 16.46 6.96
CA LYS A 91 -9.24 16.88 8.30
C LYS A 91 -8.58 18.26 8.29
N LEU A 92 -7.77 18.55 7.28
CA LEU A 92 -7.11 19.85 7.12
C LEU A 92 -8.15 20.96 6.92
N LEU A 93 -9.13 20.74 6.04
CA LEU A 93 -10.18 21.73 5.80
C LEU A 93 -11.08 21.93 7.00
N GLU A 94 -11.44 20.86 7.73
CA GLU A 94 -12.22 20.97 8.96
C GLU A 94 -11.48 21.82 10.00
N THR A 95 -10.18 21.58 10.16
CA THR A 95 -9.33 22.34 11.09
C THR A 95 -9.23 23.81 10.68
N PHE A 96 -9.02 24.07 9.38
CA PHE A 96 -8.97 25.43 8.84
C PHE A 96 -10.28 26.17 9.04
N TRP A 97 -11.41 25.51 8.80
CA TRP A 97 -12.73 26.11 9.00
C TRP A 97 -12.98 26.42 10.47
N LYS A 98 -12.68 25.49 11.40
CA LYS A 98 -12.82 25.72 12.84
C LYS A 98 -12.02 26.94 13.29
N GLU A 99 -10.79 27.07 12.80
CA GLU A 99 -9.93 28.21 13.09
C GLU A 99 -10.50 29.51 12.51
N ASN A 100 -11.06 29.47 11.30
CA ASN A 100 -11.66 30.65 10.68
C ASN A 100 -12.91 31.13 11.42
N VAL A 101 -13.78 30.20 11.85
CA VAL A 101 -14.94 30.50 12.70
C VAL A 101 -14.50 31.14 14.01
N ARG A 102 -13.51 30.55 14.68
CA ARG A 102 -12.94 31.10 15.92
C ARG A 102 -12.40 32.53 15.74
N ARG A 103 -11.69 32.79 14.64
CA ARG A 103 -11.17 34.13 14.31
C ARG A 103 -12.29 35.13 14.05
N ASN A 104 -13.30 34.75 13.29
CA ASN A 104 -14.44 35.61 12.98
C ASN A 104 -15.23 35.95 14.24
N ARG A 105 -15.48 34.97 15.12
CA ARG A 105 -16.11 35.19 16.41
C ARG A 105 -15.31 36.17 17.28
N THR A 106 -14.01 35.97 17.38
CA THR A 106 -13.13 36.86 18.16
C THR A 106 -13.16 38.28 17.61
N ARG A 107 -13.13 38.46 16.28
CA ARG A 107 -13.25 39.77 15.63
C ARG A 107 -14.60 40.42 15.89
N LEU A 108 -15.69 39.66 15.76
CA LEU A 108 -17.04 40.17 16.01
C LEU A 108 -17.18 40.67 17.45
N ILE A 109 -16.73 39.87 18.42
CA ILE A 109 -16.73 40.26 19.84
C ILE A 109 -15.89 41.51 20.05
N ASP A 110 -14.72 41.61 19.42
CA ASP A 110 -13.85 42.77 19.57
C ASP A 110 -14.48 44.05 19.00
N VAL A 111 -15.13 43.97 17.85
CA VAL A 111 -15.87 45.09 17.23
C VAL A 111 -17.07 45.50 18.07
N ILE A 112 -17.90 44.54 18.51
CA ILE A 112 -19.09 44.82 19.33
C ILE A 112 -18.67 45.42 20.66
N VAL A 113 -17.69 44.83 21.34
CA VAL A 113 -17.25 45.31 22.66
C VAL A 113 -16.58 46.68 22.54
N SER A 114 -15.77 46.92 21.52
CA SER A 114 -15.14 48.23 21.32
C SER A 114 -16.16 49.29 20.90
N SER A 115 -17.15 48.95 20.07
CA SER A 115 -18.22 49.87 19.70
C SER A 115 -19.14 50.17 20.88
N MET A 116 -19.59 49.17 21.64
CA MET A 116 -20.55 49.37 22.74
C MET A 116 -19.89 49.99 23.98
N LEU A 117 -18.62 49.68 24.26
CA LEU A 117 -17.93 50.10 25.50
C LEU A 117 -16.91 51.23 25.29
N ASN A 118 -16.57 51.57 24.06
CA ASN A 118 -15.65 52.69 23.76
C ASN A 118 -16.29 53.68 22.79
N ASN A 119 -17.62 53.86 22.90
CA ASN A 119 -18.34 54.95 22.24
C ASN A 119 -18.53 56.10 23.24
N THR A 120 -18.14 57.31 22.83
CA THR A 120 -18.28 58.56 23.58
C THR A 120 -19.74 58.90 23.91
N GLU A 121 -20.68 58.31 23.18
CA GLU A 121 -22.12 58.53 23.31
C GLU A 121 -22.74 57.86 24.54
N TYR A 122 -22.20 56.73 25.00
CA TYR A 122 -22.76 55.94 26.12
C TYR A 122 -21.99 56.11 27.45
N LEU A 123 -20.86 56.83 27.46
CA LEU A 123 -20.06 57.16 28.66
C LEU A 123 -19.61 55.97 29.55
N PHE A 124 -19.71 54.73 29.07
CA PHE A 124 -19.34 53.55 29.83
C PHE A 124 -17.86 53.21 29.70
N PHE A 125 -17.01 53.83 30.52
CA PHE A 125 -15.60 53.44 30.64
C PHE A 125 -15.45 52.24 31.59
N PHE A 126 -15.35 51.04 31.03
CA PHE A 126 -15.06 49.83 31.81
C PHE A 126 -13.57 49.64 32.06
N THR A 127 -13.22 49.17 33.26
CA THR A 127 -11.85 48.72 33.55
C THR A 127 -11.50 47.52 32.65
N SER A 128 -10.24 47.40 32.23
CA SER A 128 -9.74 46.31 31.36
C SER A 128 -10.16 44.90 31.81
N ASN A 129 -10.29 44.68 33.12
CA ASN A 129 -10.76 43.43 33.70
C ASN A 129 -12.26 43.15 33.42
N GLN A 130 -13.11 44.17 33.54
CA GLN A 130 -14.55 44.05 33.26
C GLN A 130 -14.79 43.82 31.77
N THR A 131 -14.07 44.53 30.90
CA THR A 131 -14.09 44.29 29.44
C THR A 131 -13.69 42.85 29.12
N ARG A 132 -12.68 42.30 29.80
CA ARG A 132 -12.25 40.90 29.61
C ARG A 132 -13.31 39.90 30.08
N GLN A 133 -14.00 40.17 31.18
CA GLN A 133 -15.10 39.32 31.65
C GLN A 133 -16.28 39.34 30.66
N ILE A 134 -16.66 40.51 30.15
CA ILE A 134 -17.72 40.65 29.15
C ILE A 134 -17.36 39.91 27.86
N LYS A 135 -16.13 40.08 27.34
CA LYS A 135 -15.65 39.35 26.16
C LYS A 135 -15.75 37.84 26.34
N ARG A 136 -15.35 37.32 27.51
CA ARG A 136 -15.44 35.87 27.82
C ARG A 136 -16.88 35.38 27.86
N ARG A 137 -17.78 36.13 28.50
CA ARG A 137 -19.19 35.75 28.60
C ARG A 137 -19.85 35.76 27.22
N LEU A 138 -19.57 36.78 26.42
CA LEU A 138 -20.09 36.88 25.06
C LEU A 138 -19.57 35.75 24.16
N ASP A 139 -18.28 35.38 24.28
CA ASP A 139 -17.71 34.22 23.56
C ASP A 139 -18.40 32.91 23.93
N GLN A 140 -18.72 32.71 25.21
CA GLN A 140 -19.44 31.54 25.69
C GLN A 140 -20.87 31.48 25.16
N GLU A 141 -21.62 32.58 25.26
CA GLU A 141 -23.00 32.66 24.75
C GLU A 141 -23.05 32.48 23.23
N LEU A 142 -22.14 33.11 22.48
CA LEU A 142 -22.05 32.89 21.04
C LEU A 142 -21.73 31.43 20.72
N THR A 143 -20.82 30.80 21.47
CA THR A 143 -20.48 29.39 21.27
C THR A 143 -21.69 28.48 21.53
N LEU A 144 -22.51 28.77 22.55
CA LEU A 144 -23.73 28.03 22.83
C LEU A 144 -24.78 28.23 21.73
N TYR A 145 -24.93 29.47 21.26
CA TYR A 145 -25.83 29.80 20.15
C TYR A 145 -25.41 29.12 18.84
N GLU A 146 -24.13 29.18 18.47
CA GLU A 146 -23.56 28.51 17.29
C GLU A 146 -23.78 26.98 17.35
N LYS A 147 -23.65 26.38 18.55
CA LYS A 147 -23.96 24.96 18.78
C LYS A 147 -25.45 24.66 18.61
N GLY A 148 -26.33 25.52 19.12
CA GLY A 148 -27.78 25.38 18.99
C GLY A 148 -28.27 25.51 17.54
N LEU A 149 -27.61 26.36 16.75
CA LEU A 149 -27.84 26.50 15.30
C LEU A 149 -27.33 25.30 14.49
N GLY A 150 -26.55 24.40 15.10
CA GLY A 150 -26.00 23.25 14.41
C GLY A 150 -24.95 23.63 13.36
N ILE A 151 -24.22 24.74 13.54
CA ILE A 151 -23.18 25.16 12.59
C ILE A 151 -22.07 24.11 12.57
N LYS A 152 -22.08 23.25 11.56
CA LYS A 152 -21.04 22.24 11.31
C LYS A 152 -20.29 22.59 10.03
N TYR A 153 -19.06 22.11 9.93
CA TYR A 153 -18.23 22.25 8.73
C TYR A 153 -18.94 21.71 7.47
N THR A 154 -19.70 20.62 7.64
CA THR A 154 -20.57 20.07 6.60
C THR A 154 -21.62 19.17 7.26
N ASP A 155 -22.90 19.33 6.90
CA ASP A 155 -23.97 18.41 7.31
C ASP A 155 -24.15 17.23 6.34
N GLN A 156 -23.45 17.22 5.19
CA GLN A 156 -23.74 16.31 4.08
C GLN A 156 -22.54 15.59 3.46
N LYS A 157 -21.30 15.82 3.92
CA LYS A 157 -20.17 15.06 3.38
C LYS A 157 -20.15 13.66 4.02
N ILE A 158 -20.44 12.64 3.22
CA ILE A 158 -20.25 11.23 3.58
C ILE A 158 -18.83 11.11 4.14
N ARG A 159 -18.71 10.67 5.40
CA ARG A 159 -17.41 10.47 6.00
C ARG A 159 -16.62 9.49 5.13
N TRP A 160 -15.39 9.85 4.77
CA TRP A 160 -14.47 8.95 4.09
C TRP A 160 -14.03 7.84 5.05
N ASP A 161 -14.88 6.84 5.20
CA ASP A 161 -14.53 5.57 5.83
C ASP A 161 -14.09 4.59 4.72
N PHE A 162 -13.26 3.61 5.06
CA PHE A 162 -12.66 2.68 4.09
C PHE A 162 -13.72 2.06 3.13
N TRP A 163 -14.90 1.73 3.64
CA TRP A 163 -16.01 1.19 2.87
C TRP A 163 -16.63 2.21 1.90
N ASN A 164 -16.75 3.48 2.31
CA ASN A 164 -17.26 4.54 1.45
C ASN A 164 -16.24 4.87 0.34
N ALA A 165 -14.95 4.86 0.67
CA ALA A 165 -13.88 4.99 -0.31
C ALA A 165 -13.86 3.79 -1.29
N MET A 166 -14.10 2.57 -0.79
CA MET A 166 -14.17 1.38 -1.62
C MET A 166 -15.38 1.38 -2.58
N LEU A 167 -16.55 1.81 -2.10
CA LEU A 167 -17.75 1.98 -2.95
C LEU A 167 -17.56 3.08 -4.00
N TYR A 168 -16.88 4.17 -3.64
CA TYR A 168 -16.60 5.25 -4.58
C TYR A 168 -15.61 4.86 -5.68
N ALA A 169 -14.65 3.99 -5.35
CA ALA A 169 -13.62 3.55 -6.29
C ALA A 169 -14.09 2.42 -7.23
N GLN A 170 -15.33 1.94 -7.13
CA GLN A 170 -15.85 0.78 -7.87
C GLN A 170 -16.39 1.16 -9.25
#